data_AF-A0A3S0PZC2-F1
#
_entry.id   AF-A0A3S0PZC2-F1
#
_cell.length_a   1.000
_cell.length_b   1.000
_cell.length_c   1.000
_cell.angle_alpha   90.00
_cell.angle_beta   90.00
_cell.angle_gamma   90.00
#
_symmetry.space_group_name_H-M   'P 1'
#
loop_
_entity.id
_entity.type
_entity.pdbx_description
1 polymer ?
#
loop_
_entity_poly.entity_id
_entity_poly.type
_entity_poly.pdbx_seq_one_letter_code
_entity_poly.pdbx_strand_id
1 'polypeptide(L)'
;MNKITLKVTSKVISHVINSQSKNQEQIALKVVSGQLLEQKHNITKSNKVDILVANQMTLTLGDTSAIWKSHQSDQADFNVLFEFLSTKPDGEFEFTYELIG
;
A
#
# COMPACT_ATOMS: atom_id res chain seq x y z
N MET A 1 -12.71 0.71 -14.46
CA MET A 1 -11.34 0.99 -13.98
C MET A 1 -11.37 0.93 -12.47
N ASN A 2 -10.57 0.05 -11.88
CA ASN A 2 -10.56 -0.13 -10.43
C ASN A 2 -9.74 1.00 -9.78
N LYS A 3 -10.16 1.46 -8.60
CA LYS A 3 -9.57 2.62 -7.94
C LYS A 3 -9.28 2.36 -6.47
N ILE A 4 -8.14 2.87 -6.01
CA ILE A 4 -7.71 2.87 -4.61
C ILE A 4 -7.25 4.27 -4.23
N THR A 5 -7.41 4.61 -2.96
CA THR A 5 -6.82 5.79 -2.35
C THR A 5 -5.68 5.35 -1.45
N LEU A 6 -4.53 6.00 -1.60
CA LEU A 6 -3.31 5.73 -0.84
C LEU A 6 -2.89 6.99 -0.07
N LYS A 7 -2.37 6.78 1.15
CA LYS A 7 -1.71 7.83 1.92
C LYS A 7 -0.67 7.27 2.88
N VAL A 8 0.36 8.04 3.17
CA VAL A 8 1.23 7.82 4.33
C VAL A 8 0.77 8.77 5.43
N THR A 9 0.53 8.25 6.63
CA THR A 9 0.03 9.07 7.74
C THR A 9 1.19 9.72 8.50
N SER A 10 0.95 10.92 9.07
CA SER A 10 1.94 11.57 9.96
C SER A 10 2.36 10.68 11.12
N LYS A 11 1.44 9.82 11.59
CA LYS A 11 1.70 8.84 12.65
C LYS A 11 2.73 7.79 12.22
N VAL A 12 2.63 7.28 10.98
CA VAL A 12 3.59 6.31 10.44
C VAL A 12 4.96 6.95 10.31
N ILE A 13 5.06 8.15 9.74
CA ILE A 13 6.34 8.88 9.62
C ILE A 13 6.98 9.09 10.98
N SER A 14 6.20 9.58 11.95
CA SER A 14 6.68 9.78 13.33
C SER A 14 7.15 8.48 13.96
N HIS A 15 6.46 7.37 13.71
CA HIS A 15 6.85 6.05 14.25
C HIS A 15 8.13 5.51 13.60
N VAL A 16 8.28 5.68 12.29
CA VAL A 16 9.49 5.26 11.56
C VAL A 16 10.71 6.05 12.03
N ILE A 17 10.57 7.36 12.24
CA ILE A 17 11.65 8.22 12.76
C ILE A 17 12.04 7.84 14.20
N ASN A 18 11.06 7.56 15.05
CA ASN A 18 11.28 7.34 16.48
C ASN A 18 11.55 5.88 16.87
N SER A 19 11.29 4.92 15.98
CA SER A 19 11.48 3.50 16.27
C SER A 19 12.80 2.98 15.70
N GLN A 20 13.50 2.14 16.47
CA GLN A 20 14.65 1.36 15.97
C GLN A 20 14.21 0.16 15.12
N SER A 21 12.90 -0.06 14.95
CA SER A 21 12.35 -1.23 14.29
C SER A 21 12.19 -0.95 12.79
N LYS A 22 13.19 -1.41 12.03
CA LYS A 22 13.12 -1.46 10.56
C LYS A 22 11.92 -2.35 10.19
N ASN A 23 11.10 -1.93 9.20
CA ASN A 23 9.94 -2.65 8.63
C ASN A 23 8.53 -2.31 9.17
N GLN A 24 8.36 -1.21 9.92
CA GLN A 24 7.03 -0.69 10.30
C GLN A 24 6.45 0.30 9.26
N GLU A 25 7.13 0.45 8.11
CA GLU A 25 6.68 1.32 7.03
C GLU A 25 5.43 0.73 6.35
N GLN A 26 4.37 1.53 6.35
CA GLN A 26 3.09 1.15 5.77
C GLN A 26 2.44 2.34 5.04
N ILE A 27 1.74 2.03 3.96
CA ILE A 27 0.90 2.97 3.20
C ILE A 27 -0.54 2.59 3.49
N ALA A 28 -1.31 3.51 4.05
CA ALA A 28 -2.73 3.29 4.29
C ALA A 28 -3.46 3.16 2.94
N LEU A 29 -4.30 2.13 2.84
CA LEU A 29 -5.06 1.75 1.66
C LEU A 29 -6.55 1.89 1.94
N LYS A 30 -7.26 2.56 1.03
CA LYS A 30 -8.72 2.56 0.98
C LYS A 30 -9.14 2.15 -0.42
N VAL A 31 -9.87 1.04 -0.53
CA VAL A 31 -10.42 0.60 -1.81
C VAL A 31 -11.63 1.48 -2.16
N VAL A 32 -11.61 2.10 -3.34
CA VAL A 32 -12.68 2.96 -3.85
C VAL A 32 -13.63 2.17 -4.75
N SER A 33 -13.07 1.34 -5.64
CA SER A 33 -13.86 0.51 -6.55
C SER A 33 -13.07 -0.72 -7.04
N GLY A 34 -13.80 -1.70 -7.59
CA GLY A 34 -13.23 -2.84 -8.29
C GLY A 34 -13.04 -4.09 -7.43
N GLN A 35 -12.29 -5.05 -7.98
CA GLN A 35 -12.22 -6.43 -7.52
C GLN A 35 -11.71 -6.58 -6.07
N LEU A 36 -10.92 -5.64 -5.55
CA LEU A 36 -10.50 -5.67 -4.15
C LEU A 36 -11.66 -5.55 -3.15
N LEU A 37 -12.80 -4.93 -3.54
CA LEU A 37 -13.99 -4.87 -2.67
C LEU A 37 -14.59 -6.26 -2.46
N GLU A 38 -14.58 -7.08 -3.51
CA GLU A 38 -15.12 -8.45 -3.51
C GLU A 38 -14.17 -9.41 -2.79
N GLN A 39 -12.86 -9.20 -2.96
CA GLN A 39 -11.83 -10.09 -2.44
C GLN A 39 -11.30 -9.70 -1.06
N LYS A 40 -11.79 -8.60 -0.46
CA LYS A 40 -11.25 -8.07 0.81
C LYS A 40 -11.15 -9.14 1.92
N HIS A 41 -12.11 -10.06 1.98
CA HIS A 41 -12.14 -11.09 3.02
C HIS A 41 -11.06 -12.15 2.87
N ASN A 42 -10.47 -12.28 1.68
CA ASN A 42 -9.47 -13.28 1.37
C ASN A 42 -8.05 -12.75 1.52
N ILE A 43 -7.85 -11.43 1.46
CA ILE A 43 -6.52 -10.82 1.49
C ILE A 43 -6.03 -10.75 2.94
N THR A 44 -5.02 -11.54 3.24
CA THR A 44 -4.43 -11.66 4.59
C THR A 44 -2.93 -11.84 4.50
N LYS A 45 -2.22 -11.78 5.62
CA LYS A 45 -0.76 -11.98 5.66
C LYS A 45 -0.34 -13.34 5.08
N SER A 46 -1.20 -14.36 5.23
CA SER A 46 -1.01 -15.71 4.70
C SER A 46 -1.54 -15.91 3.29
N ASN A 47 -2.40 -15.01 2.80
CA ASN A 47 -2.95 -15.05 1.45
C ASN A 47 -2.81 -13.67 0.82
N LYS A 48 -1.63 -13.43 0.24
CA LYS A 48 -1.28 -12.15 -0.35
C LYS A 48 -1.69 -12.10 -1.82
N VAL A 49 -2.00 -10.91 -2.30
CA VAL A 49 -2.30 -10.67 -3.71
C VAL A 49 -1.44 -9.53 -4.23
N ASP A 50 -1.01 -9.62 -5.49
CA ASP A 50 -0.27 -8.55 -6.13
C ASP A 50 -1.22 -7.65 -6.92
N ILE A 51 -0.95 -6.35 -6.88
CA ILE A 51 -1.65 -5.34 -7.66
C ILE A 51 -0.64 -4.53 -8.47
N LEU A 52 -1.04 -4.17 -9.69
CA LEU A 52 -0.35 -3.21 -10.52
C LEU A 52 -1.01 -1.84 -10.34
N VAL A 53 -0.30 -0.91 -9.71
CA VAL A 53 -0.76 0.46 -9.46
C VAL A 53 -0.26 1.39 -10.56
N ALA A 54 -1.16 2.22 -11.09
CA ALA A 54 -0.88 3.16 -12.17
C ALA A 54 -0.20 2.53 -13.39
N ASN A 55 -0.42 1.23 -13.63
CA ASN A 55 0.19 0.43 -14.69
C ASN A 55 1.74 0.42 -14.66
N GLN A 56 2.35 0.71 -13.50
CA GLN A 56 3.80 0.86 -13.38
C GLN A 56 4.40 0.20 -12.15
N MET A 57 3.70 0.25 -11.01
CA MET A 57 4.24 -0.20 -9.72
C MET A 57 3.56 -1.49 -9.29
N THR A 58 4.33 -2.53 -9.03
CA THR A 58 3.82 -3.79 -8.48
C THR A 58 3.89 -3.73 -6.96
N LEU A 59 2.74 -3.92 -6.30
CA LEU A 59 2.64 -3.92 -4.84
C LEU A 59 1.90 -5.17 -4.36
N THR A 60 2.43 -5.78 -3.31
CA THR A 60 1.82 -6.92 -2.63
C THR A 60 0.92 -6.45 -1.48
N LEU A 61 -0.36 -6.85 -1.53
CA LEU A 61 -1.32 -6.68 -0.46
C LEU A 61 -1.37 -7.95 0.40
N GLY A 62 -1.10 -7.81 1.70
CA GLY A 62 -1.36 -8.84 2.70
C GLY A 62 -2.27 -8.35 3.82
N ASP A 63 -2.89 -7.19 3.62
CA ASP A 63 -3.83 -6.53 4.51
C ASP A 63 -4.73 -5.65 3.62
N THR A 64 -5.98 -5.44 4.02
CA THR A 64 -6.96 -4.67 3.22
C THR A 64 -7.02 -3.18 3.56
N SER A 65 -6.36 -2.79 4.64
CA SER A 65 -6.29 -1.42 5.16
C SER A 65 -4.92 -0.77 4.97
N ALA A 66 -3.88 -1.56 4.68
CA ALA A 66 -2.53 -1.05 4.46
C ALA A 66 -1.68 -1.94 3.54
N ILE A 67 -0.80 -1.28 2.78
CA ILE A 67 0.31 -1.90 2.07
C ILE A 67 1.52 -1.85 2.98
N TRP A 68 2.07 -3.02 3.32
CA TRP A 68 3.20 -3.13 4.25
C TRP A 68 4.50 -3.36 3.49
N LYS A 69 5.56 -2.65 3.86
CA LYS A 69 6.90 -2.88 3.29
C LYS A 69 7.38 -4.32 3.47
N SER A 70 7.09 -4.90 4.63
CA SER A 70 7.45 -6.28 4.97
C SER A 70 6.74 -7.35 4.14
N HIS A 71 5.69 -6.98 3.40
CA HIS A 71 4.99 -7.91 2.51
C HIS A 71 5.61 -8.00 1.13
N GLN A 72 6.42 -7.01 0.73
CA GLN A 72 6.97 -6.88 -0.61
C GLN A 72 8.18 -7.81 -0.79
N SER A 73 8.21 -8.55 -1.90
CA SER A 73 9.37 -9.34 -2.32
C SER A 73 10.50 -8.45 -2.82
N ASP A 74 10.17 -7.47 -3.66
CA ASP A 74 11.01 -6.34 -4.05
C ASP A 74 10.44 -5.05 -3.45
N GLN A 75 11.30 -4.28 -2.78
CA GLN A 75 10.90 -3.06 -2.07
C GLN A 75 11.03 -1.79 -2.92
N ALA A 76 11.53 -1.86 -4.16
CA ALA A 76 11.79 -0.68 -5.00
C ALA A 76 10.54 0.18 -5.22
N ASP A 77 9.48 -0.40 -5.77
CA ASP A 77 8.22 0.29 -6.05
C ASP A 77 7.55 0.82 -4.78
N PHE A 78 7.57 0.01 -3.72
CA PHE A 78 7.08 0.44 -2.42
C PHE A 78 7.82 1.67 -1.90
N ASN A 79 9.16 1.67 -1.96
CA ASN A 79 9.98 2.77 -1.45
C ASN A 79 9.71 4.06 -2.21
N VAL A 80 9.64 4.00 -3.55
CA VAL A 80 9.33 5.16 -4.41
C VAL A 80 7.97 5.74 -4.04
N LEU A 81 6.95 4.89 -3.94
CA LEU A 81 5.60 5.34 -3.61
C LEU A 81 5.52 5.87 -2.18
N PHE A 82 6.16 5.21 -1.23
CA PHE A 82 6.19 5.63 0.17
C PHE A 82 6.87 7.00 0.30
N GLU A 83 8.01 7.21 -0.36
CA GLU A 83 8.73 8.50 -0.37
C GLU A 83 7.85 9.60 -0.97
N PHE A 84 7.25 9.35 -2.13
CA PHE A 84 6.34 10.30 -2.78
C PHE A 84 5.19 10.71 -1.87
N LEU A 85 4.47 9.75 -1.28
CA LEU A 85 3.34 10.02 -0.39
C LEU A 85 3.77 10.69 0.91
N SER A 86 4.98 10.39 1.40
CA SER A 86 5.54 11.01 2.61
C SER A 86 5.82 12.51 2.45
N THR A 87 5.93 13.02 1.20
CA THR A 87 6.07 14.47 0.95
C THR A 87 4.80 15.26 1.32
N LYS A 88 3.64 14.60 1.37
CA LYS A 88 2.35 15.18 1.77
C LYS A 88 1.64 14.24 2.74
N PRO A 89 2.08 14.20 4.01
CA PRO A 89 1.51 13.29 4.99
C PRO A 89 0.03 13.55 5.19
N ASP A 90 -0.72 12.46 5.41
CA ASP A 90 -2.19 12.41 5.52
C ASP A 90 -2.95 12.84 4.25
N GLY A 91 -2.24 13.32 3.21
CA GLY A 91 -2.79 13.61 1.89
C GLY A 91 -3.25 12.34 1.18
N GLU A 92 -4.49 12.36 0.71
CA GLU A 92 -5.09 11.24 -0.02
C GLU A 92 -4.85 11.39 -1.52
N PHE A 93 -4.29 10.33 -2.12
CA PHE A 93 -4.04 10.26 -3.56
C PHE A 93 -4.80 9.08 -4.15
N GLU A 94 -5.58 9.33 -5.19
CA GLU A 94 -6.30 8.28 -5.92
C GLU A 94 -5.43 7.71 -7.04
N PHE A 95 -5.36 6.38 -7.11
CA PHE A 95 -4.68 5.64 -8.14
C PHE A 95 -5.60 4.61 -8.78
N THR A 96 -5.31 4.28 -10.02
CA THR A 96 -5.88 3.11 -10.69
C THR A 96 -5.08 1.88 -10.33
N TYR A 97 -5.73 0.73 -10.27
CA TYR A 97 -5.05 -0.53 -10.04
C TYR A 97 -5.64 -1.67 -10.88
N GLU A 98 -4.85 -2.72 -11.06
CA GLU A 98 -5.25 -4.01 -11.62
C GLU A 98 -4.75 -5.12 -10.69
N LEU A 99 -5.51 -6.20 -10.54
CA LEU A 99 -5.01 -7.41 -9.89
C LEU A 99 -4.08 -8.12 -10.87
N ILE A 100 -2.90 -8.53 -10.40
CA ILE A 100 -1.94 -9.30 -11.19
C ILE A 100 -1.60 -10.57 -10.42
N GLY A 101 -1.85 -11.73 -11.04
CA GLY A 101 -1.78 -13.03 -10.38
C GLY A 101 -2.77 -14.03 -10.96
#